data_AF-A0A813ZJY3-F1
#
_entry.id   AF-A0A813ZJY3-F1
#
_cell.length_a   1.000
_cell.length_b   1.000
_cell.length_c   1.000
_cell.angle_alpha   90.00
_cell.angle_beta   90.00
_cell.angle_gamma   90.00
#
_symmetry.space_group_name_H-M   'P 1'
#
loop_
_entity.id
_entity.type
_entity.pdbx_description
1 polymer ?
#
loop_
_entity_poly.entity_id
_entity_poly.type
_entity_poly.pdbx_seq_one_letter_code
_entity_poly.pdbx_strand_id
1 'polypeptide(L)'
;MASCPKELERNGPTKGMRFTREQAEKLFENYLNKKLSWFEIGEGGLNNLIFFIQCQNDDEQYVLKICGSAWTKIKTESEVSAILIVHKYTKIPLPKIIAYSSDKTNEFGVEWIVMTRLKGRSLRSSSKTHDIWPELTIVEQKLVVDQLVEYASQLQNSIPRSNLIGNYKLNGEVGTNSEGMGPWNNYKDYYNDRLKQQIKILNEDPLFTPVRDDIMKSIKEFQTFHLPDFSDVPNVFTHNDLGVQNIIESKDLNINGIIDWELAGSYPICEEYFRSYKPIIYNEQLTNYLYDQLEKKNVLTPRTIKHYSLLKKMSDLLQSVVPWYLTCLANPEHPTVEKELNQARDKVMLLVQQIKQELQ
;
A
#
# COMPACT_ATOMS: atom_id res chain seq x y z
N MET A 1 -8.87 -4.27 -1.68
CA MET A 1 -9.42 -3.67 -0.45
C MET A 1 -10.90 -3.33 -0.58
N ALA A 2 -11.64 -3.36 0.53
CA ALA A 2 -12.93 -2.70 0.65
C ALA A 2 -12.72 -1.17 0.65
N SER A 3 -13.54 -0.43 -0.08
CA SER A 3 -13.51 1.03 -0.07
C SER A 3 -14.16 1.52 1.21
N CYS A 4 -13.51 2.43 1.93
CA CYS A 4 -14.15 3.19 3.01
C CYS A 4 -15.42 3.86 2.48
N PRO A 5 -16.59 3.69 3.12
CA PRO A 5 -17.77 4.50 2.82
C PRO A 5 -17.42 5.99 2.88
N LYS A 6 -17.96 6.80 1.95
CA LYS A 6 -17.55 8.21 1.78
C LYS A 6 -17.89 9.06 3.00
N GLU A 7 -18.94 8.67 3.72
CA GLU A 7 -19.47 9.28 4.93
C GLU A 7 -18.66 8.94 6.20
N LEU A 8 -17.78 7.94 6.17
CA LEU A 8 -16.93 7.59 7.30
C LEU A 8 -15.58 8.31 7.19
N GLU A 9 -15.45 9.41 7.93
CA GLU A 9 -14.18 10.13 8.05
C GLU A 9 -13.28 9.50 9.11
N ARG A 10 -11.97 9.50 8.86
CA ARG A 10 -10.95 8.95 9.78
C ARG A 10 -9.95 10.01 10.20
N ASN A 11 -9.55 9.93 11.46
CA ASN A 11 -8.40 10.62 12.00
C ASN A 11 -7.14 9.90 11.51
N GLY A 12 -6.58 10.35 10.39
CA GLY A 12 -5.35 9.79 9.85
C GLY A 12 -4.12 10.08 10.74
N PRO A 13 -3.02 9.34 10.54
CA PRO A 13 -1.71 9.58 11.17
C PRO A 13 -1.19 11.01 11.11
N THR A 14 -1.68 11.82 10.17
CA THR A 14 -1.34 13.22 9.97
C THR A 14 -2.25 14.20 10.73
N LYS A 15 -3.30 13.72 11.40
CA LYS A 15 -4.25 14.59 12.13
C LYS A 15 -3.51 15.41 13.20
N GLY A 16 -3.69 16.72 13.15
CA GLY A 16 -3.07 17.66 14.09
C GLY A 16 -1.60 17.97 13.81
N MET A 17 -0.96 17.28 12.86
CA MET A 17 0.39 17.60 12.43
C MET A 17 0.42 18.87 11.59
N ARG A 18 1.50 19.64 11.73
CA ARG A 18 1.79 20.80 10.89
C ARG A 18 3.29 20.85 10.62
N PHE A 19 3.64 21.25 9.40
CA PHE A 19 5.02 21.54 9.03
C PHE A 19 4.99 22.82 8.21
N THR A 20 5.71 23.84 8.66
CA THR A 20 5.62 25.18 8.09
C THR A 20 6.60 25.38 6.94
N ARG A 21 6.33 26.41 6.12
CA ARG A 21 7.28 26.86 5.09
C ARG A 21 8.65 27.20 5.69
N GLU A 22 8.69 27.89 6.83
CA GLU A 22 9.95 28.25 7.52
C GLU A 22 10.76 27.00 7.94
N GLN A 23 10.09 25.95 8.39
CA GLN A 23 10.74 24.67 8.69
C GLN A 23 11.28 24.01 7.42
N ALA A 24 10.51 24.04 6.32
CA ALA A 24 10.97 23.53 5.03
C ALA A 24 12.16 24.32 4.48
N GLU A 25 12.17 25.65 4.63
CA GLU A 25 13.29 26.52 4.24
C GLU A 25 14.56 26.16 5.02
N LYS A 26 14.47 26.04 6.36
CA LYS A 26 15.60 25.59 7.18
C LYS A 26 16.09 24.20 6.79
N LEU A 27 15.19 23.27 6.51
CA LEU A 27 15.54 21.91 6.10
C LEU A 27 16.32 21.92 4.77
N PHE A 28 15.83 22.65 3.76
CA PHE A 28 16.50 22.73 2.46
C PHE A 28 17.82 23.50 2.53
N GLU A 29 17.92 24.54 3.36
CA GLU A 29 19.19 25.24 3.59
C GLU A 29 20.21 24.32 4.28
N ASN A 30 19.81 23.64 5.37
CA ASN A 30 20.71 22.79 6.17
C ASN A 30 21.19 21.55 5.41
N TYR A 31 20.28 20.84 4.74
CA TYR A 31 20.57 19.52 4.17
C TYR A 31 20.87 19.54 2.67
N LEU A 32 20.43 20.58 1.95
CA LEU A 32 20.58 20.67 0.50
C LEU A 32 21.33 21.93 0.04
N ASN A 33 21.61 22.87 0.95
CA ASN A 33 22.16 24.20 0.62
C ASN A 33 21.34 24.91 -0.48
N LYS A 34 20.00 24.83 -0.38
CA LYS A 34 19.05 25.39 -1.34
C LYS A 34 18.06 26.33 -0.66
N LYS A 35 17.67 27.39 -1.37
CA LYS A 35 16.62 28.31 -0.95
C LYS A 35 15.35 28.10 -1.76
N LEU A 36 14.21 28.14 -1.09
CA LEU A 36 12.92 27.95 -1.74
C LEU A 36 12.53 29.20 -2.54
N SER A 37 12.04 29.01 -3.76
CA SER A 37 11.33 30.02 -4.55
C SER A 37 9.82 29.82 -4.46
N TRP A 38 9.36 28.57 -4.32
CA TRP A 38 7.95 28.23 -4.21
C TRP A 38 7.74 27.01 -3.30
N PHE A 39 6.58 27.00 -2.62
CA PHE A 39 6.17 26.01 -1.64
C PHE A 39 4.64 25.85 -1.71
N GLU A 40 4.17 24.64 -1.96
CA GLU A 40 2.76 24.29 -1.99
C GLU A 40 2.49 23.09 -1.08
N ILE A 41 1.38 23.14 -0.36
CA ILE A 41 0.90 22.03 0.46
C ILE A 41 0.09 21.10 -0.46
N GLY A 42 0.49 19.85 -0.56
CA GLY A 42 -0.27 18.83 -1.27
C GLY A 42 -1.52 18.44 -0.49
N GLU A 43 -2.63 18.24 -1.20
CA GLU A 43 -3.88 17.76 -0.61
C GLU A 43 -3.81 16.25 -0.28
N GLY A 44 -4.47 15.84 0.81
CA GLY A 44 -5.04 14.48 0.88
C GLY A 44 -4.12 13.33 1.32
N GLY A 45 -2.97 13.57 1.93
CA GLY A 45 -2.14 12.50 2.50
C GLY A 45 -2.66 11.98 3.85
N LEU A 46 -3.27 10.78 3.86
CA LEU A 46 -3.71 10.15 5.13
C LEU A 46 -2.50 9.79 6.01
N ASN A 47 -1.45 9.25 5.40
CA ASN A 47 -0.28 8.72 6.11
C ASN A 47 0.88 9.72 6.24
N ASN A 48 0.98 10.70 5.34
CA ASN A 48 2.11 11.62 5.24
C ASN A 48 1.61 13.04 4.89
N LEU A 49 2.23 14.10 5.43
CA LEU A 49 2.05 15.44 4.86
C LEU A 49 2.95 15.56 3.62
N ILE A 50 2.41 16.12 2.54
CA ILE A 50 3.11 16.24 1.26
C ILE A 50 3.27 17.71 0.92
N PHE A 51 4.46 18.10 0.48
CA PHE A 51 4.76 19.46 0.04
C PHE A 51 5.48 19.44 -1.30
N PHE A 52 5.07 20.30 -2.23
CA PHE A 52 5.75 20.52 -3.51
C PHE A 52 6.64 21.75 -3.40
N ILE A 53 7.88 21.62 -3.86
CA ILE A 53 8.92 22.63 -3.62
C ILE A 53 9.68 22.92 -4.91
N GLN A 54 9.88 24.22 -5.19
CA GLN A 54 10.83 24.73 -6.18
C GLN A 54 11.92 25.51 -5.44
N CYS A 55 13.17 25.31 -5.84
CA CYS A 55 14.31 26.08 -5.33
C CYS A 55 14.71 27.20 -6.30
N GLN A 56 15.40 28.21 -5.78
CA GLN A 56 15.99 29.28 -6.59
C GLN A 56 17.12 28.72 -7.46
N ASN A 57 17.17 29.13 -8.73
CA ASN A 57 18.21 28.73 -9.69
C ASN A 57 18.37 27.20 -9.83
N ASP A 58 17.28 26.47 -9.69
CA ASP A 58 17.23 25.02 -9.84
C ASP A 58 16.06 24.67 -10.75
N ASP A 59 16.31 23.87 -11.78
CA ASP A 59 15.28 23.42 -12.72
C ASP A 59 14.56 22.17 -12.20
N GLU A 60 15.10 21.51 -11.17
CA GLU A 60 14.50 20.33 -10.54
C GLU A 60 13.41 20.75 -9.54
N GLN A 61 12.31 19.99 -9.52
CA GLN A 61 11.26 20.13 -8.51
C GLN A 61 11.37 19.03 -7.47
N TYR A 62 10.96 19.34 -6.25
CA TYR A 62 11.06 18.42 -5.12
C TYR A 62 9.70 18.13 -4.52
N VAL A 63 9.59 16.94 -3.95
CA VAL A 63 8.54 16.57 -3.00
C VAL A 63 9.21 16.41 -1.64
N LEU A 64 8.69 17.12 -0.64
CA LEU A 64 9.00 16.88 0.76
C LEU A 64 7.82 16.09 1.37
N LYS A 65 8.10 14.87 1.84
CA LYS A 65 7.15 14.04 2.59
C LYS A 65 7.51 14.12 4.07
N ILE A 66 6.55 14.44 4.93
CA ILE A 66 6.67 14.31 6.38
C ILE A 66 5.85 13.10 6.82
N CYS A 67 6.49 12.11 7.44
CA CYS A 67 5.82 10.88 7.83
C CYS A 67 4.86 11.12 9.00
N GLY A 68 3.67 10.56 8.91
CA GLY A 68 2.65 10.60 9.96
C GLY A 68 3.14 10.00 11.28
N SER A 69 2.52 10.44 12.37
CA SER A 69 2.97 10.15 13.73
C SER A 69 2.82 8.68 14.17
N ALA A 70 1.99 7.89 13.46
CA ALA A 70 1.66 6.51 13.82
C ALA A 70 2.82 5.51 13.64
N TRP A 71 3.85 5.87 12.87
CA TRP A 71 5.01 5.01 12.61
C TRP A 71 6.29 5.66 13.10
N THR A 72 7.28 4.82 13.43
CA THR A 72 8.62 5.25 13.79
C THR A 72 9.65 4.47 12.97
N LYS A 73 10.50 5.19 12.25
CA LYS A 73 11.70 4.75 11.51
C LYS A 73 11.44 3.84 10.32
N ILE A 74 10.77 2.71 10.53
CA ILE A 74 10.68 1.60 9.58
C ILE A 74 9.99 2.03 8.27
N LYS A 75 8.92 2.82 8.36
CA LYS A 75 8.14 3.26 7.19
C LYS A 75 8.97 4.14 6.23
N THR A 76 9.66 5.14 6.78
CA THR A 76 10.57 6.01 6.03
C THR A 76 11.71 5.20 5.40
N GLU A 77 12.37 4.34 6.18
CA GLU A 77 13.48 3.52 5.68
C GLU A 77 13.05 2.51 4.62
N SER A 78 11.85 1.93 4.76
CA SER A 78 11.29 0.98 3.79
C SER A 78 11.00 1.66 2.46
N GLU A 79 10.42 2.86 2.45
CA GLU A 79 10.17 3.61 1.21
C GLU A 79 11.48 3.95 0.50
N VAL A 80 12.46 4.48 1.23
CA VAL A 80 13.79 4.83 0.69
C VAL A 80 14.47 3.57 0.13
N SER A 81 14.50 2.48 0.91
CA SER A 81 15.11 1.23 0.49
C SER A 81 14.45 0.64 -0.75
N ALA A 82 13.11 0.66 -0.81
CA ALA A 82 12.37 0.15 -1.95
C ALA A 82 12.71 0.93 -3.23
N ILE A 83 12.68 2.27 -3.16
CA ILE A 83 13.04 3.12 -4.30
C ILE A 83 14.48 2.83 -4.77
N LEU A 84 15.44 2.72 -3.85
CA LEU A 84 16.85 2.44 -4.19
C LEU A 84 17.01 1.07 -4.85
N ILE A 85 16.32 0.02 -4.37
CA ILE A 85 16.36 -1.32 -4.96
C ILE A 85 15.75 -1.31 -6.35
N VAL A 86 14.56 -0.72 -6.51
CA VAL A 86 13.87 -0.71 -7.81
C VAL A 86 14.67 0.11 -8.83
N HIS A 87 15.28 1.23 -8.43
CA HIS A 87 16.16 2.02 -9.30
C HIS A 87 17.41 1.24 -9.74
N LYS A 88 17.94 0.36 -8.87
CA LYS A 88 19.13 -0.45 -9.17
C LYS A 88 18.85 -1.56 -10.18
N TYR A 89 17.68 -2.19 -10.12
CA TYR A 89 17.39 -3.44 -10.86
C TYR A 89 16.40 -3.26 -12.03
N THR A 90 15.78 -2.10 -12.17
CA THR A 90 14.72 -1.88 -13.17
C THR A 90 14.89 -0.56 -13.91
N LYS A 91 14.07 -0.35 -14.94
CA LYS A 91 13.94 0.92 -15.67
C LYS A 91 12.64 1.65 -15.32
N ILE A 92 12.01 1.28 -14.21
CA ILE A 92 10.76 1.89 -13.77
C ILE A 92 11.05 3.37 -13.46
N PRO A 93 10.23 4.30 -13.97
CA PRO A 93 10.40 5.71 -13.65
C PRO A 93 9.99 5.95 -12.20
N LEU A 94 10.91 6.51 -11.42
CA LEU A 94 10.82 6.65 -9.97
C LEU A 94 11.31 8.04 -9.54
N PRO A 95 10.82 8.55 -8.40
CA PRO A 95 11.44 9.71 -7.81
C PRO A 95 12.87 9.35 -7.34
N LYS A 96 13.80 10.30 -7.44
CA LYS A 96 15.15 10.14 -6.92
C LYS A 96 15.19 10.64 -5.49
N ILE A 97 15.64 9.79 -4.56
CA ILE A 97 15.89 10.20 -3.16
C ILE A 97 17.05 11.20 -3.12
N ILE A 98 16.81 12.35 -2.52
CA ILE A 98 17.80 13.43 -2.37
C ILE A 98 18.36 13.44 -0.95
N ALA A 99 17.48 13.41 0.04
CA ALA A 99 17.84 13.33 1.46
C ALA A 99 16.64 12.76 2.25
N TYR A 100 16.89 12.21 3.43
CA TYR A 100 15.83 11.78 4.34
C TYR A 100 16.35 11.75 5.78
N SER A 101 15.42 11.74 6.74
CA SER A 101 15.70 11.37 8.12
C SER A 101 14.58 10.47 8.66
N SER A 102 14.97 9.28 9.14
CA SER A 102 14.09 8.34 9.83
C SER A 102 14.18 8.44 11.36
N ASP A 103 15.02 9.35 11.87
CA ASP A 103 15.22 9.57 13.31
C ASP A 103 14.50 10.85 13.77
N LYS A 104 13.49 10.70 14.62
CA LYS A 104 12.71 11.82 15.17
C LYS A 104 13.50 12.72 16.12
N THR A 105 14.72 12.36 16.53
CA THR A 105 15.56 13.27 17.35
C THR A 105 16.23 14.38 16.54
N ASN A 106 16.01 14.45 15.22
CA ASN A 106 16.45 15.57 14.39
C ASN A 106 15.79 16.90 14.82
N GLU A 107 16.33 18.02 14.34
CA GLU A 107 15.93 19.37 14.77
C GLU A 107 14.47 19.74 14.46
N PHE A 108 13.78 18.96 13.62
CA PHE A 108 12.38 19.17 13.27
C PHE A 108 11.42 18.25 14.02
N GLY A 109 11.91 17.27 14.77
CA GLY A 109 11.06 16.36 15.57
C GLY A 109 10.18 15.41 14.75
N VAL A 110 10.42 15.29 13.44
CA VAL A 110 9.61 14.49 12.51
C VAL A 110 10.49 13.71 11.55
N GLU A 111 10.00 12.59 11.07
CA GLU A 111 10.63 11.88 9.97
C GLU A 111 10.24 12.50 8.62
N TRP A 112 11.18 12.53 7.68
CA TRP A 112 10.98 13.19 6.41
C TRP A 112 11.80 12.57 5.27
N ILE A 113 11.29 12.74 4.05
CA ILE A 113 11.98 12.38 2.80
C ILE A 113 11.89 13.56 1.85
N VAL A 114 13.03 13.97 1.29
CA VAL A 114 13.12 14.86 0.13
C VAL A 114 13.48 14.03 -1.10
N MET A 115 12.66 14.12 -2.14
CA MET A 115 12.85 13.40 -3.40
C MET A 115 12.50 14.30 -4.58
N THR A 116 12.92 13.92 -5.80
CA THR A 116 12.50 14.65 -7.02
C THR A 116 11.01 14.48 -7.29
N ARG A 117 10.38 15.51 -7.85
CA ARG A 117 8.98 15.49 -8.26
C ARG A 117 8.89 14.97 -9.69
N LEU A 118 8.09 13.92 -9.88
CA LEU A 118 7.81 13.39 -11.20
C LEU A 118 6.84 14.29 -11.96
N LYS A 119 7.11 14.51 -13.25
CA LYS A 119 6.27 15.34 -14.12
C LYS A 119 5.06 14.54 -14.60
N GLY A 120 3.86 15.02 -14.33
CA GLY A 120 2.62 14.39 -14.79
C GLY A 120 1.47 14.61 -13.83
N ARG A 121 0.40 13.83 -14.02
CA ARG A 121 -0.76 13.77 -13.13
C ARG A 121 -0.99 12.33 -12.67
N SER A 122 -1.61 12.16 -11.52
CA SER A 122 -2.10 10.84 -11.09
C SER A 122 -3.23 10.37 -12.01
N LEU A 123 -3.36 9.05 -12.24
CA LEU A 123 -4.54 8.46 -12.88
C LEU A 123 -5.78 8.49 -11.98
N ARG A 124 -5.60 8.74 -10.68
CA ARG A 124 -6.67 9.14 -9.77
C ARG A 124 -6.86 10.65 -9.85
N SER A 125 -8.11 11.10 -9.91
CA SER A 125 -8.38 12.54 -9.84
C SER A 125 -8.17 13.07 -8.43
N SER A 126 -7.71 14.32 -8.34
CA SER A 126 -7.69 15.08 -7.08
C SER A 126 -9.10 15.48 -6.63
N SER A 127 -10.09 15.50 -7.52
CA SER A 127 -11.47 15.76 -7.13
C SER A 127 -12.06 14.55 -6.42
N LYS A 128 -12.65 14.75 -5.24
CA LYS A 128 -13.34 13.71 -4.43
C LYS A 128 -14.52 13.02 -5.16
N THR A 129 -14.78 13.34 -6.43
CA THR A 129 -15.99 12.95 -7.14
C THR A 129 -15.78 12.05 -8.37
N HIS A 130 -14.64 12.07 -9.09
CA HIS A 130 -14.48 11.33 -10.37
C HIS A 130 -13.03 10.98 -10.67
N ASP A 131 -12.67 9.71 -10.84
CA ASP A 131 -11.33 9.27 -11.25
C ASP A 131 -11.13 9.44 -12.78
N ILE A 132 -9.90 9.69 -13.24
CA ILE A 132 -9.58 9.80 -14.68
C ILE A 132 -9.57 8.41 -15.32
N TRP A 133 -9.11 7.40 -14.59
CA TRP A 133 -8.93 6.05 -15.11
C TRP A 133 -10.19 5.45 -15.77
N PRO A 134 -11.40 5.53 -15.17
CA PRO A 134 -12.62 5.01 -15.79
C PRO A 134 -13.14 5.85 -16.97
N GLU A 135 -12.64 7.08 -17.15
CA GLU A 135 -13.02 7.97 -18.26
C GLU A 135 -12.22 7.69 -19.53
N LEU A 136 -11.02 7.09 -19.40
CA LEU A 136 -10.23 6.64 -20.54
C LEU A 136 -10.96 5.56 -21.32
N THR A 137 -10.81 5.58 -22.65
CA THR A 137 -11.32 4.51 -23.50
C THR A 137 -10.58 3.20 -23.20
N ILE A 138 -11.20 2.07 -23.52
CA ILE A 138 -10.58 0.76 -23.35
C ILE A 138 -9.23 0.63 -24.08
N VAL A 139 -9.05 1.33 -25.20
CA VAL A 139 -7.79 1.33 -25.96
C VAL A 139 -6.71 2.06 -25.18
N GLU A 140 -7.03 3.25 -24.66
CA GLU A 140 -6.13 4.05 -23.83
C GLU A 140 -5.76 3.34 -22.53
N GLN A 141 -6.73 2.72 -21.86
CA GLN A 141 -6.49 1.91 -20.67
C GLN A 141 -5.52 0.75 -20.97
N LYS A 142 -5.67 0.09 -22.12
CA LYS A 142 -4.74 -0.98 -22.53
C LYS A 142 -3.32 -0.46 -22.76
N LEU A 143 -3.13 0.75 -23.29
CA LEU A 143 -1.79 1.36 -23.45
C LEU A 143 -1.09 1.57 -22.11
N VAL A 144 -1.84 1.99 -21.08
CA VAL A 144 -1.31 2.11 -19.71
C VAL A 144 -1.04 0.72 -19.12
N VAL A 145 -1.96 -0.24 -19.29
CA VAL A 145 -1.78 -1.61 -18.81
C VAL A 145 -0.55 -2.27 -19.41
N ASP A 146 -0.28 -2.08 -20.71
CA ASP A 146 0.90 -2.65 -21.37
C ASP A 146 2.21 -2.15 -20.74
N GLN A 147 2.28 -0.87 -20.35
CA GLN A 147 3.41 -0.31 -19.62
C GLN A 147 3.51 -0.88 -18.19
N LEU A 148 2.39 -1.01 -17.49
CA LEU A 148 2.34 -1.63 -16.15
C LEU A 148 2.78 -3.09 -16.17
N VAL A 149 2.42 -3.86 -17.21
CA VAL A 149 2.86 -5.24 -17.40
C VAL A 149 4.38 -5.31 -17.52
N GLU A 150 4.97 -4.40 -18.30
CA GLU A 150 6.42 -4.33 -18.44
C GLU A 150 7.08 -4.03 -17.08
N TYR A 151 6.56 -3.08 -16.31
CA TYR A 151 7.09 -2.76 -14.98
C TYR A 151 6.88 -3.88 -13.95
N ALA A 152 5.70 -4.49 -13.91
CA ALA A 152 5.42 -5.63 -13.04
C ALA A 152 6.36 -6.80 -13.35
N SER A 153 6.64 -7.05 -14.64
CA SER A 153 7.60 -8.08 -15.04
C SER A 153 9.02 -7.77 -14.56
N GLN A 154 9.46 -6.50 -14.59
CA GLN A 154 10.77 -6.10 -14.09
C GLN A 154 10.86 -6.24 -12.56
N LEU A 155 9.83 -5.84 -11.81
CA LEU A 155 9.81 -6.03 -10.36
C LEU A 155 9.98 -7.50 -9.97
N GLN A 156 9.29 -8.40 -10.68
CA GLN A 156 9.28 -9.82 -10.33
C GLN A 156 10.47 -10.61 -10.87
N ASN A 157 11.00 -10.23 -12.03
CA ASN A 157 12.02 -11.00 -12.73
C ASN A 157 13.43 -10.42 -12.61
N SER A 158 13.58 -9.11 -12.37
CA SER A 158 14.89 -8.45 -12.33
C SER A 158 15.43 -8.25 -10.91
N ILE A 159 14.56 -8.18 -9.90
CA ILE A 159 14.96 -7.99 -8.50
C ILE A 159 15.25 -9.36 -7.87
N PRO A 160 16.41 -9.56 -7.20
CA PRO A 160 16.73 -10.81 -6.53
C PRO A 160 15.66 -11.24 -5.52
N ARG A 161 15.29 -12.52 -5.55
CA ARG A 161 14.29 -13.07 -4.64
C ARG A 161 14.86 -13.30 -3.24
N SER A 162 13.99 -13.17 -2.24
CA SER A 162 14.24 -13.52 -0.86
C SER A 162 13.25 -14.61 -0.43
N ASN A 163 13.70 -15.52 0.44
CA ASN A 163 12.81 -16.49 1.07
C ASN A 163 12.06 -15.89 2.28
N LEU A 164 12.51 -14.75 2.79
CA LEU A 164 11.85 -14.02 3.85
C LEU A 164 10.73 -13.13 3.31
N ILE A 165 9.66 -13.00 4.09
CA ILE A 165 8.54 -12.08 3.85
C ILE A 165 8.73 -10.83 4.71
N GLY A 166 8.62 -9.64 4.12
CA GLY A 166 8.74 -8.36 4.83
C GLY A 166 9.19 -7.20 3.94
N ASN A 167 9.38 -6.02 4.52
CA ASN A 167 9.93 -4.86 3.82
C ASN A 167 11.47 -4.94 3.73
N TYR A 168 12.06 -4.22 2.78
CA TYR A 168 13.52 -4.13 2.67
C TYR A 168 14.07 -3.07 3.63
N LYS A 169 15.16 -3.42 4.31
CA LYS A 169 16.01 -2.52 5.07
C LYS A 169 16.99 -1.81 4.13
N LEU A 170 17.52 -0.66 4.56
CA LEU A 170 18.51 0.13 3.80
C LEU A 170 19.76 -0.65 3.36
N ASN A 171 20.13 -1.74 4.07
CA ASN A 171 21.23 -2.62 3.70
C ASN A 171 20.88 -3.63 2.60
N GLY A 172 19.64 -3.62 2.08
CA GLY A 172 19.14 -4.51 1.04
C GLY A 172 18.60 -5.85 1.54
N GLU A 173 18.62 -6.12 2.84
CA GLU A 173 18.04 -7.34 3.42
C GLU A 173 16.54 -7.16 3.73
N VAL A 174 15.79 -8.25 3.71
CA VAL A 174 14.39 -8.26 4.17
C VAL A 174 14.34 -8.20 5.71
N GLY A 175 13.51 -7.32 6.24
CA GLY A 175 13.29 -7.10 7.68
C GLY A 175 11.81 -7.07 8.03
N THR A 176 11.48 -6.43 9.15
CA THR A 176 10.09 -6.23 9.58
C THR A 176 9.30 -5.46 8.53
N ASN A 177 7.99 -5.68 8.47
CA ASN A 177 7.11 -4.84 7.68
C ASN A 177 6.97 -3.43 8.28
N SER A 178 6.28 -2.52 7.58
CA SER A 178 6.04 -1.14 8.02
C SER A 178 5.27 -1.00 9.35
N GLU A 179 4.70 -2.08 9.86
CA GLU A 179 4.02 -2.16 11.17
C GLU A 179 4.91 -2.77 12.27
N GLY A 180 6.17 -3.08 11.97
CA GLY A 180 7.14 -3.63 12.91
C GLY A 180 7.03 -5.14 13.17
N MET A 181 6.34 -5.89 12.30
CA MET A 181 6.19 -7.34 12.41
C MET A 181 7.06 -8.09 11.40
N GLY A 182 7.46 -9.33 11.72
CA GLY A 182 8.35 -10.13 10.87
C GLY A 182 9.84 -9.81 11.08
N PRO A 183 10.74 -10.10 10.12
CA PRO A 183 10.47 -10.82 8.87
C PRO A 183 9.97 -12.24 9.14
N TRP A 184 9.22 -12.82 8.20
CA TRP A 184 8.69 -14.18 8.34
C TRP A 184 9.36 -15.16 7.38
N ASN A 185 9.48 -16.42 7.79
CA ASN A 185 10.10 -17.47 6.98
C ASN A 185 9.11 -18.17 6.03
N ASN A 186 7.81 -18.05 6.29
CA ASN A 186 6.76 -18.74 5.55
C ASN A 186 5.42 -17.99 5.66
N TYR A 187 4.47 -18.36 4.79
CA TYR A 187 3.14 -17.74 4.73
C TYR A 187 2.33 -17.93 6.02
N LYS A 188 2.46 -19.08 6.67
CA LYS A 188 1.70 -19.40 7.89
C LYS A 188 2.03 -18.45 9.03
N ASP A 189 3.32 -18.19 9.28
CA ASP A 189 3.75 -17.25 10.32
C ASP A 189 3.33 -15.81 9.96
N TYR A 190 3.51 -15.42 8.69
CA TYR A 190 3.06 -14.13 8.17
C TYR A 190 1.56 -13.90 8.42
N TYR A 191 0.71 -14.87 8.06
CA TYR A 191 -0.72 -14.78 8.22
C TYR A 191 -1.13 -14.76 9.70
N ASN A 192 -0.55 -15.66 10.51
CA ASN A 192 -0.90 -15.80 11.92
C ASN A 192 -0.57 -14.56 12.73
N ASP A 193 0.58 -13.92 12.50
CA ASP A 193 0.94 -12.70 13.23
C ASP A 193 0.02 -11.54 12.87
N ARG A 194 -0.34 -11.38 11.59
CA ARG A 194 -1.35 -10.40 11.17
C ARG A 194 -2.72 -10.69 11.77
N LEU A 195 -3.13 -11.96 11.84
CA LEU A 195 -4.40 -12.35 12.47
C LEU A 195 -4.38 -12.05 13.97
N LYS A 196 -3.28 -12.34 14.67
CA LYS A 196 -3.12 -11.98 16.09
C LYS A 196 -3.26 -10.48 16.32
N GLN A 197 -2.69 -9.65 15.45
CA GLN A 197 -2.83 -8.20 15.54
C GLN A 197 -4.28 -7.75 15.33
N GLN A 198 -5.00 -8.33 14.35
CA GLN A 198 -6.42 -8.06 14.14
C GLN A 198 -7.26 -8.48 15.36
N ILE A 199 -7.00 -9.65 15.94
CA ILE A 199 -7.65 -10.12 17.18
C ILE A 199 -7.37 -9.17 18.35
N LYS A 200 -6.13 -8.68 18.47
CA LYS A 200 -5.76 -7.71 19.51
C LYS A 200 -6.63 -6.46 19.41
N ILE A 201 -6.70 -5.86 18.22
CA ILE A 201 -7.51 -4.64 17.99
C ILE A 201 -8.99 -4.93 18.26
N LEU A 202 -9.52 -6.06 17.76
CA LEU A 202 -10.92 -6.47 17.97
C LEU A 202 -11.29 -6.57 19.46
N ASN A 203 -10.35 -7.05 20.29
CA ASN A 203 -10.56 -7.20 21.73
C ASN A 203 -10.42 -5.87 22.49
N GLU A 204 -9.50 -5.00 22.06
CA GLU A 204 -9.17 -3.75 22.75
C GLU A 204 -10.09 -2.58 22.36
N ASP A 205 -10.53 -2.50 21.11
CA ASP A 205 -11.35 -1.38 20.62
C ASP A 205 -12.83 -1.56 21.01
N PRO A 206 -13.41 -0.64 21.81
CA PRO A 206 -14.81 -0.71 22.23
C PRO A 206 -15.81 -0.68 21.07
N LEU A 207 -15.43 -0.10 19.92
CA LEU A 207 -16.28 -0.01 18.73
C LEU A 207 -16.79 -1.38 18.29
N PHE A 208 -15.99 -2.42 18.43
CA PHE A 208 -16.29 -3.76 17.96
C PHE A 208 -17.10 -4.60 18.96
N THR A 209 -17.38 -4.07 20.15
CA THR A 209 -18.13 -4.79 21.20
C THR A 209 -19.42 -5.45 20.69
N PRO A 210 -20.27 -4.82 19.85
CA PRO A 210 -21.52 -5.43 19.39
C PRO A 210 -21.35 -6.69 18.52
N VAL A 211 -20.18 -6.88 17.92
CA VAL A 211 -19.91 -7.98 16.96
C VAL A 211 -18.76 -8.89 17.38
N ARG A 212 -18.08 -8.56 18.49
CA ARG A 212 -16.83 -9.19 18.93
C ARG A 212 -16.98 -10.70 19.12
N ASP A 213 -17.99 -11.13 19.85
CA ASP A 213 -18.14 -12.54 20.24
C ASP A 213 -18.42 -13.45 19.03
N ASP A 214 -19.25 -12.97 18.10
CA ASP A 214 -19.55 -13.69 16.85
C ASP A 214 -18.30 -13.83 15.97
N ILE A 215 -17.56 -12.73 15.78
CA ILE A 215 -16.29 -12.74 15.03
C ILE A 215 -15.29 -13.68 15.70
N MET A 216 -15.12 -13.58 17.03
CA MET A 216 -14.19 -14.43 17.78
C MET A 216 -14.56 -15.91 17.72
N LYS A 217 -15.86 -16.25 17.69
CA LYS A 217 -16.32 -17.63 17.50
C LYS A 217 -15.90 -18.15 16.12
N SER A 218 -16.12 -17.38 15.06
CA SER A 218 -15.70 -17.76 13.70
C SER A 218 -14.18 -17.88 13.56
N ILE A 219 -13.41 -16.99 14.19
CA ILE A 219 -11.94 -17.06 14.21
C ILE A 219 -11.47 -18.35 14.90
N LYS A 220 -12.06 -18.69 16.05
CA LYS A 220 -11.74 -19.94 16.77
C LYS A 220 -12.03 -21.17 15.91
N GLU A 221 -13.15 -21.18 15.17
CA GLU A 221 -13.44 -22.25 14.22
C GLU A 221 -12.37 -22.31 13.11
N PHE A 222 -12.05 -21.18 12.47
CA PHE A 222 -11.02 -21.13 11.43
C PHE A 222 -9.65 -21.62 11.90
N GLN A 223 -9.27 -21.32 13.15
CA GLN A 223 -8.01 -21.78 13.74
C GLN A 223 -7.92 -23.31 13.91
N THR A 224 -9.03 -24.05 13.77
CA THR A 224 -9.03 -25.51 13.78
C THR A 224 -8.73 -26.14 12.41
N PHE A 225 -8.69 -25.33 11.34
CA PHE A 225 -8.53 -25.84 9.98
C PHE A 225 -7.09 -26.25 9.68
N HIS A 226 -6.94 -27.34 8.92
CA HIS A 226 -5.65 -27.81 8.41
C HIS A 226 -5.38 -27.16 7.05
N LEU A 227 -4.62 -26.06 7.06
CA LEU A 227 -4.26 -25.32 5.85
C LEU A 227 -3.03 -25.93 5.16
N PRO A 228 -2.91 -25.84 3.82
CA PRO A 228 -1.65 -26.08 3.11
C PRO A 228 -0.52 -25.18 3.65
N ASP A 229 0.74 -25.58 3.44
CA ASP A 229 1.89 -24.76 3.84
C ASP A 229 2.16 -23.57 2.90
N PHE A 230 1.56 -23.59 1.71
CA PHE A 230 1.70 -22.61 0.63
C PHE A 230 3.15 -22.39 0.17
N SER A 231 4.04 -23.38 0.35
CA SER A 231 5.46 -23.28 -0.04
C SER A 231 5.67 -23.05 -1.54
N ASP A 232 4.69 -23.46 -2.35
CA ASP A 232 4.71 -23.33 -3.81
C ASP A 232 4.36 -21.93 -4.31
N VAL A 233 3.98 -21.00 -3.42
CA VAL A 233 3.71 -19.60 -3.76
C VAL A 233 4.98 -18.79 -3.54
N PRO A 234 5.64 -18.30 -4.61
CA PRO A 234 6.91 -17.62 -4.48
C PRO A 234 6.74 -16.23 -3.86
N ASN A 235 7.75 -15.83 -3.09
CA ASN A 235 7.95 -14.44 -2.71
C ASN A 235 8.61 -13.68 -3.86
N VAL A 236 8.09 -12.51 -4.17
CA VAL A 236 8.60 -11.60 -5.21
C VAL A 236 8.69 -10.19 -4.64
N PHE A 237 9.33 -9.26 -5.37
CA PHE A 237 9.24 -7.85 -5.03
C PHE A 237 7.83 -7.34 -5.37
N THR A 238 7.06 -6.98 -4.36
CA THR A 238 5.70 -6.45 -4.48
C THR A 238 5.68 -4.98 -4.10
N HIS A 239 4.88 -4.16 -4.78
CA HIS A 239 4.62 -2.78 -4.38
C HIS A 239 3.63 -2.73 -3.19
N ASN A 240 2.67 -3.66 -3.14
CA ASN A 240 1.59 -3.75 -2.13
C ASN A 240 0.63 -2.55 -2.01
N ASP A 241 0.71 -1.58 -2.92
CA ASP A 241 -0.25 -0.48 -3.05
C ASP A 241 -0.25 0.11 -4.47
N LEU A 242 0.01 -0.70 -5.50
CA LEU A 242 0.06 -0.22 -6.89
C LEU A 242 -1.36 -0.04 -7.46
N GLY A 243 -2.03 1.02 -7.04
CA GLY A 243 -3.32 1.49 -7.58
C GLY A 243 -3.15 2.70 -8.50
N VAL A 244 -4.25 3.11 -9.14
CA VAL A 244 -4.27 4.27 -10.07
C VAL A 244 -3.80 5.59 -9.43
N GLN A 245 -3.94 5.71 -8.10
CA GLN A 245 -3.43 6.87 -7.35
C GLN A 245 -1.90 7.00 -7.40
N ASN A 246 -1.20 5.88 -7.51
CA ASN A 246 0.25 5.79 -7.41
C ASN A 246 0.94 5.72 -8.77
N ILE A 247 0.18 5.97 -9.85
CA ILE A 247 0.68 6.01 -11.23
C ILE A 247 0.62 7.46 -11.70
N ILE A 248 1.77 8.02 -12.05
CA ILE A 248 1.91 9.35 -12.63
C ILE A 248 2.08 9.21 -14.14
N GLU A 249 1.15 9.78 -14.89
CA GLU A 249 1.17 9.77 -16.36
C GLU A 249 1.47 11.15 -16.95
N SER A 250 2.04 11.14 -18.15
CA SER A 250 2.07 12.30 -19.04
C SER A 250 0.71 12.52 -19.70
N LYS A 251 0.56 13.62 -20.46
CA LYS A 251 -0.65 13.88 -21.26
C LYS A 251 -0.88 12.82 -22.36
N ASP A 252 0.16 12.10 -22.75
CA ASP A 252 0.16 11.12 -23.84
C ASP A 252 0.02 9.68 -23.30
N LEU A 253 -0.46 9.51 -22.06
CA LEU A 253 -0.65 8.21 -21.38
C LEU A 253 0.65 7.40 -21.18
N ASN A 254 1.81 8.06 -21.23
CA ASN A 254 3.08 7.45 -20.85
C ASN A 254 3.22 7.51 -19.32
N ILE A 255 3.53 6.39 -18.68
CA ILE A 255 3.81 6.36 -17.25
C ILE A 255 5.17 7.02 -17.03
N ASN A 256 5.13 8.19 -16.39
CA ASN A 256 6.30 8.98 -16.01
C ASN A 256 6.73 8.72 -14.57
N GLY A 257 5.98 7.91 -13.82
CA GLY A 257 6.31 7.65 -12.43
C GLY A 257 5.43 6.63 -11.73
N ILE A 258 6.04 5.82 -10.88
CA ILE A 258 5.35 5.04 -9.85
C ILE A 258 5.82 5.54 -8.48
N ILE A 259 4.88 5.83 -7.57
CA ILE A 259 5.14 6.47 -6.26
C ILE A 259 4.57 5.67 -5.08
N ASP A 260 4.85 6.12 -3.85
CA ASP A 260 4.35 5.52 -2.59
C ASP A 260 4.77 4.06 -2.35
N TRP A 261 6.09 3.84 -2.31
CA TRP A 261 6.74 2.55 -2.11
C TRP A 261 6.86 2.11 -0.63
N GLU A 262 6.17 2.77 0.30
CA GLU A 262 6.31 2.56 1.75
C GLU A 262 5.85 1.18 2.24
N LEU A 263 5.06 0.44 1.44
CA LEU A 263 4.61 -0.93 1.72
C LEU A 263 5.35 -1.98 0.89
N ALA A 264 6.28 -1.57 0.03
CA ALA A 264 6.94 -2.45 -0.91
C ALA A 264 8.00 -3.34 -0.24
N GLY A 265 8.10 -4.59 -0.68
CA GLY A 265 8.98 -5.56 -0.04
C GLY A 265 8.98 -6.91 -0.74
N SER A 266 9.54 -7.92 -0.06
CA SER A 266 9.43 -9.31 -0.50
C SER A 266 8.18 -9.93 0.10
N TYR A 267 7.20 -10.26 -0.73
CA TYR A 267 5.94 -10.85 -0.28
C TYR A 267 5.46 -11.93 -1.25
N PRO A 268 4.60 -12.86 -0.80
CA PRO A 268 3.94 -13.82 -1.68
C PRO A 268 3.24 -13.10 -2.83
N ILE A 269 3.46 -13.54 -4.06
CA ILE A 269 2.97 -12.86 -5.27
C ILE A 269 1.46 -12.57 -5.28
N CYS A 270 0.67 -13.35 -4.54
CA CYS A 270 -0.77 -13.12 -4.41
C CYS A 270 -1.12 -11.79 -3.69
N GLU A 271 -0.25 -11.26 -2.82
CA GLU A 271 -0.51 -9.99 -2.09
C GLU A 271 -0.65 -8.80 -3.05
N GLU A 272 0.08 -8.78 -4.17
CA GLU A 272 -0.05 -7.73 -5.19
C GLU A 272 -1.48 -7.69 -5.76
N TYR A 273 -2.10 -8.85 -5.98
CA TYR A 273 -3.48 -8.94 -6.46
C TYR A 273 -4.51 -8.62 -5.37
N PHE A 274 -4.19 -8.86 -4.10
CA PHE A 274 -5.09 -8.57 -2.99
C PHE A 274 -5.18 -7.06 -2.70
N ARG A 275 -4.07 -6.34 -2.91
CA ARG A 275 -3.90 -4.96 -2.46
C ARG A 275 -3.85 -3.95 -3.61
N SER A 276 -3.10 -4.25 -4.65
CA SER A 276 -2.71 -3.26 -5.65
C SER A 276 -3.68 -3.16 -6.83
N TYR A 277 -3.86 -4.23 -7.61
CA TYR A 277 -4.45 -4.09 -8.94
C TYR A 277 -5.95 -3.79 -8.99
N LYS A 278 -6.69 -3.95 -7.87
CA LYS A 278 -8.16 -3.82 -7.87
C LYS A 278 -8.70 -2.51 -8.48
N PRO A 279 -8.13 -1.32 -8.22
CA PRO A 279 -8.57 -0.07 -8.85
C PRO A 279 -8.29 -0.01 -10.36
N ILE A 280 -7.30 -0.78 -10.84
CA ILE A 280 -6.90 -0.82 -12.25
C ILE A 280 -7.82 -1.78 -13.03
N ILE A 281 -8.04 -3.00 -12.51
CA ILE A 281 -8.83 -4.06 -13.15
C ILE A 281 -10.26 -4.13 -12.62
N TYR A 282 -11.00 -3.02 -12.72
CA TYR A 282 -12.35 -2.88 -12.19
C TYR A 282 -13.45 -3.58 -13.02
N ASN A 283 -13.11 -4.11 -14.20
CA ASN A 283 -14.00 -4.88 -15.07
C ASN A 283 -13.31 -6.13 -15.62
N GLU A 284 -14.11 -7.09 -16.10
CA GLU A 284 -13.62 -8.38 -16.58
C GLU A 284 -12.70 -8.26 -17.82
N GLN A 285 -12.99 -7.31 -18.72
CA GLN A 285 -12.20 -7.12 -19.94
C GLN A 285 -10.77 -6.69 -19.61
N LEU A 286 -10.58 -5.70 -18.72
CA LEU A 286 -9.26 -5.28 -18.26
C LEU A 286 -8.58 -6.34 -17.41
N THR A 287 -9.33 -7.05 -16.56
CA THR A 287 -8.81 -8.17 -15.76
C THR A 287 -8.19 -9.23 -16.66
N ASN A 288 -8.93 -9.69 -17.66
CA ASN A 288 -8.48 -10.71 -18.58
C ASN A 288 -7.30 -10.22 -19.41
N TYR A 289 -7.35 -8.98 -19.92
CA TYR A 289 -6.25 -8.40 -20.68
C TYR A 289 -4.96 -8.30 -19.85
N LEU A 290 -5.03 -7.78 -18.62
CA LEU A 290 -3.86 -7.71 -17.73
C LEU A 290 -3.26 -9.09 -17.50
N TYR A 291 -4.09 -10.09 -17.17
CA TYR A 291 -3.60 -11.45 -16.88
C TYR A 291 -2.95 -12.08 -18.10
N ASP A 292 -3.57 -11.97 -19.28
CA ASP A 292 -2.99 -12.50 -20.52
C ASP A 292 -1.62 -11.88 -20.82
N GLN A 293 -1.44 -10.58 -20.58
CA GLN A 293 -0.18 -9.89 -20.84
C GLN A 293 0.90 -10.21 -19.79
N LEU A 294 0.52 -10.32 -18.51
CA LEU A 294 1.43 -10.76 -17.44
C LEU A 294 1.92 -12.20 -17.67
N GLU A 295 1.01 -13.12 -18.05
CA GLU A 295 1.35 -14.51 -18.31
C GLU A 295 2.34 -14.65 -19.48
N LYS A 296 2.19 -13.84 -20.55
CA LYS A 296 3.18 -13.77 -21.65
C LYS A 296 4.58 -13.34 -21.18
N LYS A 297 4.68 -12.66 -20.04
CA LYS A 297 5.94 -12.23 -19.41
C LYS A 297 6.38 -13.16 -18.28
N ASN A 298 5.78 -14.35 -18.16
CA ASN A 298 6.01 -15.33 -17.10
C ASN A 298 5.75 -14.79 -15.68
N VAL A 299 4.86 -13.81 -15.55
CA VAL A 299 4.36 -13.32 -14.27
C VAL A 299 3.16 -14.16 -13.86
N LEU A 300 3.17 -14.70 -12.64
CA LEU A 300 2.04 -15.49 -12.14
C LEU A 300 0.84 -14.60 -11.87
N THR A 301 -0.34 -15.08 -12.22
CA THR A 301 -1.63 -14.40 -12.08
C THR A 301 -2.56 -15.24 -11.21
N PRO A 302 -3.73 -14.71 -10.82
CA PRO A 302 -4.76 -15.48 -10.13
C PRO A 302 -5.16 -16.80 -10.83
N ARG A 303 -4.94 -16.92 -12.14
CA ARG A 303 -5.20 -18.14 -12.90
C ARG A 303 -4.11 -19.20 -12.72
N THR A 304 -2.89 -18.79 -12.39
CA THR A 304 -1.70 -19.66 -12.35
C THR A 304 -1.08 -19.80 -10.96
N ILE A 305 -1.41 -18.91 -10.01
CA ILE A 305 -0.99 -19.01 -8.61
C ILE A 305 -1.69 -20.20 -7.96
N LYS A 306 -0.92 -21.13 -7.40
CA LYS A 306 -1.47 -22.27 -6.65
C LYS A 306 -2.24 -21.78 -5.41
N HIS A 307 -3.36 -22.44 -5.13
CA HIS A 307 -4.24 -22.14 -4.00
C HIS A 307 -4.78 -20.69 -3.98
N TYR A 308 -4.79 -19.98 -5.11
CA TYR A 308 -5.17 -18.56 -5.14
C TYR A 308 -6.56 -18.30 -4.54
N SER A 309 -7.56 -19.14 -4.84
CA SER A 309 -8.91 -19.02 -4.29
C SER A 309 -8.90 -19.08 -2.75
N LEU A 310 -8.25 -20.09 -2.16
CA LEU A 310 -8.11 -20.22 -0.71
C LEU A 310 -7.34 -19.04 -0.09
N LEU A 311 -6.20 -18.66 -0.66
CA LEU A 311 -5.39 -17.52 -0.20
C LEU A 311 -6.18 -16.21 -0.25
N LYS A 312 -6.98 -16.02 -1.30
CA LYS A 312 -7.85 -14.87 -1.46
C LYS A 312 -8.91 -14.81 -0.37
N LYS A 313 -9.59 -15.93 -0.08
CA LYS A 313 -10.57 -16.02 1.01
C LYS A 313 -9.93 -15.78 2.37
N MET A 314 -8.73 -16.33 2.61
CA MET A 314 -7.96 -16.07 3.82
C MET A 314 -7.58 -14.59 3.99
N SER A 315 -7.10 -13.94 2.92
CA SER A 315 -6.80 -12.51 2.94
C SER A 315 -8.06 -11.66 3.17
N ASP A 316 -9.18 -12.03 2.55
CA ASP A 316 -10.44 -11.33 2.75
C ASP A 316 -11.00 -11.53 4.16
N LEU A 317 -10.79 -12.71 4.76
CA LEU A 317 -11.15 -12.99 6.16
C LEU A 317 -10.35 -12.06 7.06
N LEU A 318 -9.03 -12.03 6.88
CA LEU A 318 -8.13 -11.20 7.66
C LEU A 318 -8.49 -9.71 7.58
N GLN A 319 -8.83 -9.20 6.39
CA GLN A 319 -9.26 -7.80 6.20
C GLN A 319 -10.67 -7.50 6.74
N SER A 320 -11.47 -8.52 7.05
CA SER A 320 -12.84 -8.35 7.53
C SER A 320 -12.95 -8.48 9.06
N VAL A 321 -11.91 -8.96 9.75
CA VAL A 321 -11.90 -9.05 11.22
C VAL A 321 -11.96 -7.66 11.85
N VAL A 322 -11.02 -6.78 11.49
CA VAL A 322 -11.06 -5.35 11.83
C VAL A 322 -10.82 -4.57 10.54
N PRO A 323 -11.89 -4.19 9.81
CA PRO A 323 -11.74 -3.38 8.61
C PRO A 323 -11.01 -2.09 8.93
N TRP A 324 -9.93 -1.81 8.20
CA TRP A 324 -9.06 -0.66 8.46
C TRP A 324 -9.85 0.66 8.53
N TYR A 325 -10.93 0.78 7.77
CA TYR A 325 -11.72 2.00 7.69
C TYR A 325 -12.65 2.23 8.89
N LEU A 326 -12.87 1.22 9.74
CA LEU A 326 -13.59 1.34 11.00
C LEU A 326 -12.68 1.69 12.18
N THR A 327 -11.38 1.84 11.95
CA THR A 327 -10.43 2.27 12.99
C THR A 327 -10.20 3.78 12.93
N CYS A 328 -9.96 4.41 14.09
CA CYS A 328 -9.66 5.84 14.20
C CYS A 328 -10.73 6.76 13.57
N LEU A 329 -12.01 6.41 13.68
CA LEU A 329 -13.10 7.23 13.13
C LEU A 329 -13.12 8.65 13.74
N ALA A 330 -13.42 9.65 12.91
CA ALA A 330 -13.64 11.01 13.36
C ALA A 330 -14.98 11.13 14.13
N ASN A 331 -15.99 10.37 13.71
CA ASN A 331 -17.28 10.24 14.38
C ASN A 331 -17.68 8.75 14.53
N PRO A 332 -17.32 8.10 15.65
CA PRO A 332 -17.67 6.70 15.92
C PRO A 332 -19.18 6.44 16.08
N GLU A 333 -19.98 7.48 16.34
CA GLU A 333 -21.43 7.37 16.56
C GLU A 333 -22.24 7.51 15.25
N HIS A 334 -21.57 7.64 14.11
CA HIS A 334 -22.25 7.80 12.83
C HIS A 334 -23.10 6.54 12.50
N PRO A 335 -24.37 6.67 12.06
CA PRO A 335 -25.26 5.52 11.86
C PRO A 335 -24.73 4.43 10.91
N THR A 336 -23.90 4.81 9.92
CA THR A 336 -23.23 3.86 9.02
C THR A 336 -22.30 2.89 9.74
N VAL A 337 -21.74 3.26 10.91
CA VAL A 337 -20.82 2.43 11.68
C VAL A 337 -21.46 1.12 12.10
N GLU A 338 -22.68 1.16 12.65
CA GLU A 338 -23.40 -0.05 13.07
C GLU A 338 -23.66 -0.99 11.89
N LYS A 339 -24.06 -0.44 10.75
CA LYS A 339 -24.26 -1.20 9.51
C LYS A 339 -22.96 -1.88 9.07
N GLU A 340 -21.85 -1.16 9.04
CA GLU A 340 -20.56 -1.70 8.60
C GLU A 340 -19.98 -2.74 9.57
N LEU A 341 -20.19 -2.58 10.89
CA LEU A 341 -19.82 -3.61 11.88
C LEU A 341 -20.58 -4.92 11.64
N ASN A 342 -21.90 -4.85 11.42
CA ASN A 342 -22.70 -6.03 11.11
C ASN A 342 -22.27 -6.68 9.78
N GLN A 343 -21.97 -5.89 8.75
CA GLN A 343 -21.44 -6.40 7.49
C GLN A 343 -20.09 -7.10 7.65
N ALA A 344 -19.19 -6.54 8.48
CA ALA A 344 -17.90 -7.16 8.80
C ALA A 344 -18.09 -8.52 9.48
N ARG A 345 -18.98 -8.60 10.48
CA ARG A 345 -19.35 -9.85 11.16
C ARG A 345 -19.85 -10.90 10.17
N ASP A 346 -20.87 -10.56 9.39
CA ASP A 346 -21.52 -11.50 8.48
C ASP A 346 -20.54 -12.01 7.43
N LYS A 347 -19.64 -11.13 6.97
CA LYS A 347 -18.59 -11.48 6.02
C LYS A 347 -17.54 -12.41 6.64
N VAL A 348 -17.13 -12.20 7.88
CA VAL A 348 -16.23 -13.13 8.61
C VAL A 348 -16.87 -14.51 8.69
N MET A 349 -18.14 -14.60 9.10
CA MET A 349 -18.86 -15.88 9.21
C MET A 349 -18.94 -16.61 7.87
N LEU A 350 -19.31 -15.89 6.80
CA LEU A 350 -19.39 -16.43 5.45
C LEU A 350 -18.04 -16.96 4.96
N LEU A 351 -16.96 -16.19 5.15
CA LEU A 351 -15.63 -16.57 4.68
C LEU A 351 -15.09 -17.80 5.40
N VAL A 352 -15.34 -17.94 6.71
CA VAL A 352 -14.96 -19.15 7.46
C VAL A 352 -15.68 -20.38 6.91
N GLN A 353 -16.98 -20.27 6.60
CA GLN A 353 -17.73 -21.37 5.98
C GLN A 353 -17.20 -21.72 4.58
N GLN A 354 -16.93 -20.73 3.74
CA GLN A 354 -16.40 -20.95 2.39
C GLN A 354 -15.00 -21.58 2.41
N ILE A 355 -14.14 -21.15 3.34
CA ILE A 355 -12.82 -21.76 3.53
C ILE A 355 -12.97 -23.22 3.96
N LYS A 356 -13.86 -23.50 4.92
CA LYS A 356 -14.13 -24.87 5.38
C LYS A 356 -14.57 -25.78 4.23
N GLN A 357 -15.45 -25.29 3.38
CA GLN A 357 -15.96 -26.02 2.21
C GLN A 357 -14.87 -26.27 1.15
N GLU A 358 -13.93 -25.35 0.95
CA GLU A 358 -12.84 -25.52 -0.02
C GLU A 358 -11.75 -26.50 0.47
N LEU A 359 -11.64 -26.69 1.80
CA LEU A 359 -10.69 -27.63 2.41
C LEU A 359 -11.24 -29.06 2.53
N GLN A 360 -12.54 -29.27 2.32
CA GLN A 360 -13.21 -30.57 2.29
C GLN A 360 -13.24 -31.11 0.86
#